data_AF-X6ERK5-F1
#
_entry.id   AF-X6ERK5-F1
#
_cell.length_a   1.000
_cell.length_b   1.000
_cell.length_c   1.000
_cell.angle_alpha   90.00
_cell.angle_beta   90.00
_cell.angle_gamma   90.00
#
_symmetry.space_group_name_H-M   'P 1'
#
loop_
_entity.id
_entity.type
_entity.pdbx_description
1 polymer ?
#
loop_
_entity_poly.entity_id
_entity_poly.type
_entity_poly.pdbx_seq_one_letter_code
_entity_poly.pdbx_strand_id
1 'polypeptide(L)'
;MRIFFTSLFAFLISGLAGGLIAQWLAVATGAEEEYIIVFMFSVLVTFVVTFIFFVAQLTNDPVEAVARAGKWTLIAFVALLILLVALILYSDSSAAVVRKDMPMVAGLGLPGLVTIVIHWLFVRWRVKRGVADTKAG
;
A
#
# COMPACT_ATOMS: atom_id res chain seq x y z
N MET A 1 -20.25 -13.06 5.39
CA MET A 1 -20.23 -12.09 4.27
C MET A 1 -19.53 -10.76 4.60
N ARG A 2 -19.64 -10.21 5.82
CA ARG A 2 -19.08 -8.89 6.18
C ARG A 2 -17.58 -8.71 5.86
N ILE A 3 -16.77 -9.74 6.11
CA ILE A 3 -15.31 -9.70 5.89
C ILE A 3 -14.97 -9.60 4.40
N PHE A 4 -15.66 -10.36 3.55
CA PHE A 4 -15.48 -10.33 2.10
C PHE A 4 -15.79 -8.93 1.55
N PHE A 5 -16.96 -8.36 1.86
CA PHE A 5 -17.31 -7.01 1.42
C PHE A 5 -16.33 -5.96 1.95
N THR A 6 -15.93 -6.05 3.22
CA THR A 6 -14.96 -5.10 3.79
C THR A 6 -13.64 -5.14 3.03
N SER A 7 -13.16 -6.32 2.66
CA SER A 7 -11.90 -6.49 1.94
C SER A 7 -12.03 -6.10 0.47
N LEU A 8 -13.17 -6.37 -0.18
CA LEU A 8 -13.46 -5.93 -1.54
C LEU A 8 -13.51 -4.41 -1.65
N PHE A 9 -14.24 -3.73 -0.74
CA PHE A 9 -14.27 -2.27 -0.71
C PHE A 9 -12.90 -1.68 -0.38
N ALA A 10 -12.16 -2.30 0.55
CA ALA A 10 -10.81 -1.87 0.86
C ALA A 10 -9.91 -1.98 -0.38
N PHE A 11 -9.97 -3.11 -1.11
CA PHE A 11 -9.24 -3.31 -2.38
C PHE A 11 -9.57 -2.23 -3.40
N LEU A 12 -10.87 -1.97 -3.65
CA LEU A 12 -11.29 -0.98 -4.63
C LEU A 12 -10.87 0.44 -4.24
N ILE A 13 -11.12 0.87 -3.00
CA ILE A 13 -10.83 2.24 -2.55
C ILE A 13 -9.32 2.49 -2.50
N SER A 14 -8.55 1.56 -1.92
CA SER A 14 -7.10 1.70 -1.80
C SER A 14 -6.39 1.55 -3.14
N GLY A 15 -6.83 0.60 -3.97
CA GLY A 15 -6.27 0.40 -5.32
C GLY A 15 -6.54 1.58 -6.23
N LEU A 16 -7.75 2.15 -6.18
CA LEU A 16 -8.06 3.38 -6.92
C LEU A 16 -7.21 4.55 -6.43
N ALA A 17 -7.07 4.73 -5.12
CA ALA A 17 -6.25 5.81 -4.58
C ALA A 17 -4.77 5.66 -4.97
N GLY A 18 -4.19 4.47 -4.84
CA GLY A 18 -2.82 4.20 -5.28
C GLY A 18 -2.64 4.41 -6.79
N GLY A 19 -3.56 3.87 -7.59
CA GLY A 19 -3.56 4.03 -9.05
C GLY A 19 -3.66 5.49 -9.48
N LEU A 20 -4.49 6.30 -8.82
CA LEU A 20 -4.59 7.74 -9.09
C LEU A 20 -3.28 8.47 -8.77
N ILE A 21 -2.60 8.12 -7.68
CA ILE A 21 -1.29 8.70 -7.35
C ILE A 21 -0.23 8.28 -8.38
N ALA A 22 -0.23 7.01 -8.80
CA ALA A 22 0.67 6.54 -9.85
C ALA A 22 0.45 7.28 -11.17
N GLN A 23 -0.80 7.46 -11.58
CA GLN A 23 -1.14 8.18 -12.80
C GLN A 23 -0.83 9.68 -12.70
N TRP A 24 -1.11 10.30 -11.56
CA TRP A 24 -0.77 11.70 -11.33
C TRP A 24 0.74 11.93 -11.41
N LEU A 25 1.54 11.03 -10.82
CA LEU A 25 2.99 11.09 -10.92
C LEU A 25 3.49 10.92 -12.35
N ALA A 26 2.91 10.00 -13.13
CA ALA A 26 3.25 9.80 -14.55
C ALA A 26 3.09 11.09 -15.37
N VAL A 27 1.97 11.80 -15.16
CA VAL A 27 1.70 13.10 -15.82
C VAL A 27 2.65 14.17 -15.31
N ALA A 28 2.90 14.23 -14.01
CA ALA A 28 3.77 15.24 -13.40
C ALA A 28 5.24 15.11 -13.83
N THR A 29 5.72 13.90 -14.09
CA THR A 29 7.12 13.65 -14.49
C THR A 29 7.30 13.56 -16.01
N GLY A 30 6.23 13.53 -16.81
CA GLY A 30 6.29 13.35 -18.26
C GLY A 30 6.87 11.99 -18.70
N ALA A 31 6.79 10.98 -17.82
CA ALA A 31 7.44 9.67 -17.99
C ALA A 31 6.40 8.54 -18.09
N GLU A 32 5.53 8.61 -19.10
CA GLU A 32 4.36 7.73 -19.22
C GLU A 32 4.73 6.24 -19.32
N GLU A 33 5.77 5.90 -20.08
CA GLU A 33 6.20 4.50 -20.30
C GLU A 33 6.81 3.86 -19.04
N GLU A 34 7.65 4.61 -18.32
CA GLU A 34 8.29 4.13 -17.08
C GLU A 34 7.26 3.92 -15.96
N TYR A 35 6.19 4.72 -15.98
CA TYR A 35 5.11 4.62 -15.00
C TYR A 35 4.13 3.47 -15.26
N ILE A 36 4.21 2.76 -16.39
CA ILE A 36 3.47 1.50 -16.58
C ILE A 36 3.91 0.48 -15.53
N ILE A 37 5.22 0.37 -15.27
CA ILE A 37 5.77 -0.53 -14.26
C ILE A 37 5.31 -0.10 -12.87
N VAL A 38 5.32 1.20 -12.59
CA VAL A 38 4.81 1.77 -11.34
C VAL A 38 3.34 1.43 -11.13
N PHE A 39 2.52 1.56 -12.17
CA PHE A 39 1.10 1.23 -12.11
C PHE A 39 0.89 -0.26 -11.83
N MET A 40 1.58 -1.16 -12.56
CA MET A 40 1.51 -2.61 -12.31
C MET A 40 1.95 -2.97 -10.90
N PHE A 41 3.01 -2.33 -10.40
CA PHE A 41 3.47 -2.51 -9.02
C PHE A 41 2.41 -2.06 -8.01
N SER A 42 1.73 -0.94 -8.25
CA SER A 42 0.67 -0.45 -7.37
C SER A 42 -0.50 -1.44 -7.26
N VAL A 43 -0.86 -2.10 -8.37
CA VAL A 43 -1.87 -3.16 -8.42
C VAL A 43 -1.41 -4.37 -7.60
N LEU A 44 -0.17 -4.80 -7.78
CA LEU A 44 0.42 -5.90 -7.01
C LEU A 44 0.42 -5.61 -5.50
N VAL A 45 0.86 -4.42 -5.08
CA VAL A 45 0.81 -3.98 -3.67
C VAL A 45 -0.61 -4.04 -3.15
N THR A 46 -1.60 -3.58 -3.92
CA THR A 46 -3.01 -3.62 -3.53
C THR A 46 -3.49 -5.06 -3.28
N PHE A 47 -3.12 -6.01 -4.14
CA PHE A 47 -3.45 -7.42 -3.93
C PHE A 47 -2.80 -8.01 -2.68
N VAL A 48 -1.50 -7.77 -2.49
CA VAL A 48 -0.74 -8.27 -1.33
C VAL A 48 -1.32 -7.72 -0.02
N VAL A 49 -1.55 -6.41 0.04
CA VAL A 49 -2.13 -5.75 1.21
C VAL A 49 -3.53 -6.29 1.49
N THR A 50 -4.37 -6.41 0.47
CA THR A 50 -5.73 -6.97 0.62
C THR A 50 -5.69 -8.37 1.20
N PHE A 51 -4.79 -9.23 0.72
CA PHE A 51 -4.65 -10.58 1.25
C PHE A 51 -4.22 -10.58 2.73
N ILE A 52 -3.22 -9.79 3.10
CA ILE A 52 -2.74 -9.67 4.50
C ILE A 52 -3.88 -9.23 5.43
N PHE A 53 -4.63 -8.20 5.03
CA PHE A 53 -5.74 -7.68 5.83
C PHE A 53 -6.96 -8.60 5.84
N PHE A 54 -7.19 -9.37 4.77
CA PHE A 54 -8.22 -10.40 4.74
C PHE A 54 -7.92 -11.49 5.77
N VAL A 55 -6.68 -11.99 5.80
CA VAL A 55 -6.24 -13.00 6.79
C VAL A 55 -6.32 -12.43 8.21
N ALA A 56 -5.90 -11.19 8.44
CA ALA A 56 -5.97 -10.57 9.77
C ALA A 56 -7.41 -10.50 10.33
N GLN A 57 -8.42 -10.32 9.46
CA GLN A 57 -9.83 -10.27 9.86
C GLN A 57 -10.42 -11.64 10.24
N LEU A 58 -9.74 -12.75 9.92
CA LEU A 58 -10.19 -14.12 10.26
C LEU A 58 -9.71 -14.58 11.64
N THR A 59 -8.98 -13.73 12.37
CA THR A 59 -8.43 -14.06 13.69
C THR A 59 -9.45 -13.87 14.82
N ASN A 60 -9.18 -14.46 15.99
CA ASN A 60 -10.03 -14.36 17.18
C ASN A 60 -10.13 -12.93 17.74
N ASP A 61 -9.04 -12.15 17.64
CA ASP A 61 -9.05 -10.71 17.90
C ASP A 61 -8.72 -9.92 16.61
N PRO A 62 -9.74 -9.67 15.77
CA PRO A 62 -9.52 -9.01 14.48
C PRO A 62 -9.14 -7.53 14.63
N VAL A 63 -9.46 -6.88 15.77
CA VAL A 63 -9.10 -5.47 15.99
C VAL A 63 -7.59 -5.36 16.23
N GLU A 64 -7.06 -6.21 17.10
CA GLU A 64 -5.63 -6.24 17.38
C GLU A 64 -4.84 -6.74 16.17
N ALA A 65 -5.30 -7.81 15.51
CA ALA A 65 -4.64 -8.38 14.34
C ALA A 65 -4.53 -7.37 13.19
N VAL A 66 -5.60 -6.64 12.87
CA VAL A 66 -5.59 -5.60 11.82
C VAL A 66 -4.69 -4.42 12.21
N ALA A 67 -4.64 -4.05 13.49
CA ALA A 67 -3.72 -3.00 13.97
C ALA A 67 -2.26 -3.43 13.83
N ARG A 68 -1.95 -4.68 14.18
CA ARG A 68 -0.61 -5.28 14.07
C ARG A 68 -0.20 -5.43 12.60
N ALA A 69 -1.08 -6.00 11.77
CA ALA A 69 -0.87 -6.18 10.34
C ALA A 69 -0.54 -4.86 9.64
N GLY A 70 -1.30 -3.79 9.92
CA GLY A 70 -1.01 -2.48 9.33
C GLY A 70 0.36 -1.90 9.74
N LYS A 71 0.72 -1.98 11.02
CA LYS A 71 2.05 -1.53 11.48
C LYS A 71 3.17 -2.30 10.79
N TRP A 72 3.12 -3.63 10.80
CA TRP A 72 4.18 -4.46 10.21
C TRP A 72 4.25 -4.32 8.69
N THR A 73 3.11 -4.21 8.01
CA THR A 73 3.07 -3.99 6.56
C THR A 73 3.71 -2.65 6.21
N LEU A 74 3.42 -1.58 6.96
CA LEU A 74 4.08 -0.28 6.78
C LEU A 74 5.58 -0.34 7.04
N ILE A 75 6.01 -0.96 8.15
CA ILE A 75 7.44 -1.10 8.49
C ILE A 75 8.16 -1.88 7.39
N ALA A 76 7.62 -3.02 6.97
CA ALA A 76 8.19 -3.84 5.91
C ALA A 76 8.27 -3.08 4.59
N PHE A 77 7.21 -2.35 4.21
CA PHE A 77 7.20 -1.57 2.99
C PHE A 77 8.24 -0.44 3.01
N VAL A 78 8.32 0.31 4.11
CA VAL A 78 9.34 1.37 4.28
C VAL A 78 10.74 0.78 4.29
N ALA A 79 10.96 -0.37 4.95
CA ALA A 79 12.26 -1.04 4.95
C ALA A 79 12.66 -1.49 3.52
N LEU A 80 11.72 -1.99 2.72
CA LEU A 80 11.96 -2.34 1.32
C LEU A 80 12.30 -1.10 0.47
N LEU A 81 11.63 0.03 0.70
CA LEU A 81 11.98 1.29 0.02
C LEU A 81 13.37 1.79 0.39
N ILE A 82 13.73 1.74 1.68
CA ILE A 82 15.08 2.11 2.14
C ILE A 82 16.12 1.18 1.53
N LEU A 83 15.85 -0.13 1.51
CA LEU A 83 16.73 -1.10 0.88
C LEU A 83 16.91 -0.81 -0.61
N LEU A 84 15.84 -0.49 -1.33
CA LEU A 84 15.91 -0.12 -2.75
C LEU A 84 16.79 1.12 -2.96
N VAL A 85 16.60 2.17 -2.16
CA VAL A 85 17.44 3.38 -2.22
C VAL A 85 18.90 3.05 -1.91
N ALA A 86 19.15 2.24 -0.88
CA ALA A 86 20.50 1.83 -0.50
C ALA A 86 21.18 1.02 -1.62
N LEU A 87 20.45 0.14 -2.31
CA LEU A 87 20.96 -0.62 -3.44
C LEU A 87 21.32 0.27 -4.63
N ILE A 88 20.48 1.25 -4.97
CA ILE A 88 20.77 2.22 -6.05
C ILE A 88 22.05 2.99 -5.74
N LEU A 89 22.17 3.52 -4.51
CA LEU A 89 23.36 4.25 -4.06
C LEU A 89 24.62 3.39 -3.98
N TYR A 90 24.46 2.10 -3.68
CA TYR A 90 25.57 1.15 -3.64
C TYR A 90 26.05 0.75 -5.05
N SER A 91 25.12 0.58 -6.00
CA SER A 91 25.47 0.16 -7.37
C SER A 91 26.17 1.26 -8.16
N ASP A 92 25.70 2.50 -8.06
CA ASP A 92 26.34 3.65 -8.72
C ASP A 92 25.90 4.93 -8.00
N SER A 93 26.83 5.53 -7.25
CA SER A 93 26.57 6.74 -6.47
C SER A 93 26.68 8.03 -7.31
N SER A 94 26.83 7.94 -8.63
CA SER A 94 26.93 9.12 -9.48
C SER A 94 25.62 9.92 -9.46
N ALA A 95 25.75 11.25 -9.43
CA ALA A 95 24.61 12.16 -9.43
C ALA A 95 23.68 11.97 -10.66
N ALA A 96 24.22 11.41 -11.75
CA ALA A 96 23.46 11.09 -12.95
C ALA A 96 22.49 9.91 -12.73
N VAL A 97 22.93 8.84 -12.05
CA VAL A 97 22.09 7.67 -11.75
C VAL A 97 21.02 8.02 -10.71
N VAL A 98 21.40 8.74 -9.64
CA VAL A 98 20.43 9.19 -8.63
C VAL A 98 19.33 10.05 -9.26
N ARG A 99 19.69 10.97 -10.16
CA ARG A 99 18.71 11.83 -10.85
C ARG A 99 17.78 11.06 -11.78
N LYS A 100 18.25 9.94 -12.34
CA LYS A 100 17.46 9.06 -13.22
C LYS A 100 16.52 8.14 -12.44
N ASP A 101 16.99 7.55 -11.33
CA ASP A 101 16.26 6.48 -10.63
C ASP A 101 15.35 7.02 -9.51
N MET A 102 15.62 8.21 -8.96
CA MET A 102 14.79 8.80 -7.90
C MET A 102 13.31 9.00 -8.29
N PRO A 103 12.96 9.46 -9.51
CA PRO A 103 11.58 9.54 -9.95
C PRO A 103 10.87 8.17 -9.93
N MET A 104 11.59 7.08 -10.25
CA MET A 104 11.05 5.73 -10.20
C MET A 104 10.84 5.26 -8.76
N VAL A 105 11.77 5.56 -7.84
CA VAL A 105 11.61 5.27 -6.40
C VAL A 105 10.41 6.01 -5.82
N ALA A 106 10.25 7.30 -6.16
CA ALA A 106 9.08 8.08 -5.76
C ALA A 106 7.79 7.48 -6.34
N GLY A 107 7.84 7.07 -7.61
CA GLY A 107 6.79 6.35 -8.32
C GLY A 107 6.39 5.05 -7.62
N LEU A 108 7.33 4.23 -7.16
CA LEU A 108 7.02 2.97 -6.48
C LEU A 108 6.57 3.18 -5.03
N GLY A 109 7.16 4.15 -4.34
CA GLY A 109 6.94 4.38 -2.92
C GLY A 109 5.62 5.08 -2.62
N LEU A 110 5.31 6.21 -3.28
CA LEU A 110 4.16 7.04 -2.95
C LEU A 110 2.81 6.33 -3.16
N PRO A 111 2.51 5.74 -4.33
CA PRO A 111 1.31 4.94 -4.56
C PRO A 111 1.17 3.82 -3.54
N GLY A 112 2.24 3.06 -3.28
CA GLY A 112 2.21 1.94 -2.35
C GLY A 112 1.91 2.37 -0.92
N LEU A 113 2.54 3.45 -0.44
CA LEU A 113 2.27 4.03 0.89
C LEU A 113 0.80 4.46 1.01
N VAL A 114 0.30 5.18 0.01
CA VAL A 114 -1.09 5.66 -0.03
C VAL A 114 -2.06 4.49 0.02
N THR A 115 -1.83 3.46 -0.81
CA THR A 115 -2.62 2.23 -0.80
C THR A 115 -2.65 1.60 0.59
N ILE A 116 -1.48 1.36 1.20
CA ILE A 116 -1.38 0.69 2.51
C ILE A 116 -2.10 1.49 3.60
N VAL A 117 -1.89 2.81 3.66
CA VAL A 117 -2.48 3.67 4.69
C VAL A 117 -4.00 3.70 4.55
N ILE A 118 -4.52 3.94 3.35
CA ILE A 118 -5.97 4.01 3.11
C ILE A 118 -6.62 2.65 3.41
N HIS A 119 -6.00 1.56 2.94
CA HIS A 119 -6.49 0.21 3.18
C HIS A 119 -6.56 -0.08 4.69
N TRP A 120 -5.48 0.24 5.42
CA TRP A 120 -5.40 0.00 6.85
C TRP A 120 -6.46 0.79 7.63
N LEU A 121 -6.61 2.08 7.35
CA LEU A 121 -7.57 2.94 8.03
C LEU A 121 -9.01 2.45 7.78
N PHE A 122 -9.34 2.10 6.54
CA PHE A 122 -10.66 1.63 6.17
C PHE A 122 -11.02 0.32 6.87
N VAL A 123 -10.14 -0.70 6.80
CA VAL A 123 -10.38 -2.02 7.40
C VAL A 123 -10.46 -1.89 8.93
N ARG A 124 -9.53 -1.15 9.54
CA ARG A 124 -9.52 -0.94 11.00
C ARG A 124 -10.80 -0.28 11.50
N TRP A 125 -11.30 0.72 10.78
CA TRP A 125 -12.56 1.38 11.12
C TRP A 125 -13.76 0.44 10.99
N ARG A 126 -13.84 -0.33 9.89
CA ARG A 126 -14.94 -1.29 9.67
C ARG A 126 -14.97 -2.40 10.72
N VAL A 127 -13.80 -2.95 11.07
CA VAL A 127 -13.70 -4.00 12.10
C VAL A 127 -14.10 -3.45 13.47
N LYS A 128 -13.63 -2.27 13.86
CA LYS A 128 -14.01 -1.64 15.14
C LYS A 128 -15.52 -1.42 15.26
N ARG A 129 -16.16 -0.85 14.23
CA ARG A 129 -17.62 -0.65 14.22
C ARG A 129 -18.35 -1.98 14.33
N GLY A 130 -17.91 -2.97 13.57
CA GLY A 130 -18.53 -4.28 13.59
C GLY A 130 -18.37 -5.06 14.90
N VAL A 131 -17.43 -4.72 15.78
CA VAL A 131 -17.32 -5.27 17.14
C VAL A 131 -18.20 -4.48 18.12
N ALA A 132 -18.28 -3.17 17.95
CA ALA A 132 -19.16 -2.32 18.76
C ALA A 132 -20.64 -2.70 18.60
N ASP A 133 -21.08 -2.95 17.36
CA ASP A 133 -22.47 -3.37 17.08
C ASP A 133 -22.82 -4.71 17.74
N THR A 134 -21.87 -5.65 17.82
CA THR A 134 -22.09 -6.96 18.46
C THR A 134 -22.15 -6.88 19.99
N LYS A 135 -21.59 -5.83 20.61
CA LYS A 135 -21.65 -5.62 22.06
C LYS A 135 -22.91 -4.87 22.51
N ALA A 136 -23.63 -4.25 21.58
CA ALA A 136 -24.80 -3.42 21.87
C ALA A 136 -26.15 -4.14 21.68
N GLY A 137 -26.13 -5.38 21.18
CA GLY A 137 -27.31 -6.26 21.06
C GLY A 137 -27.18 -7.46 21.99
#